data_AF-A0A7X7VA37-F1
#
_entry.id   AF-A0A7X7VA37-F1
#
_cell.length_a   1.000
_cell.length_b   1.000
_cell.length_c   1.000
_cell.angle_alpha   90.00
_cell.angle_beta   90.00
_cell.angle_gamma   90.00
#
_symmetry.space_group_name_H-M   'P 1'
#
loop_
_entity.id
_entity.type
_entity.pdbx_description
1 polymer ?
#
loop_
_entity_poly.entity_id
_entity_poly.type
_entity_poly.pdbx_seq_one_letter_code
_entity_poly.pdbx_strand_id
1 'polypeptide(L)' 'MGVTRPGNAHLKGALGIAAMAAIRANGSFFQDRYRRLAARRGNSRALVAIEHSMLTATRHILTYRQPYHEHRPAAA' A
#
# COMPACT_ATOMS: atom_id res chain seq x y z
N MET A 1 25.21 -16.50 -0.18
CA MET A 1 24.30 -15.34 -0.24
C MET A 1 23.00 -15.80 -0.86
N GLY A 2 21.94 -15.96 -0.08
CA GLY A 2 20.65 -16.46 -0.59
C GLY A 2 19.97 -15.42 -1.47
N VAL A 3 19.74 -15.74 -2.74
CA VAL A 3 18.96 -14.88 -3.64
C VAL A 3 17.52 -14.97 -3.18
N THR A 4 16.92 -13.82 -2.81
CA THR A 4 15.49 -13.73 -2.53
C THR A 4 14.73 -14.29 -3.72
N ARG A 5 13.89 -15.30 -3.50
CA ARG A 5 13.10 -15.92 -4.57
C ARG A 5 12.35 -14.82 -5.34
N PRO A 6 12.33 -14.86 -6.69
CA PRO A 6 11.50 -13.94 -7.44
C PRO A 6 10.06 -14.09 -6.96
N GLY A 7 9.51 -13.03 -6.37
CA GLY A 7 8.12 -13.02 -5.92
C GLY A 7 7.17 -13.20 -7.10
N ASN A 8 5.89 -13.45 -6.81
CA ASN A 8 4.88 -13.63 -7.85
C ASN A 8 4.70 -12.34 -8.68
N ALA A 9 5.07 -12.41 -9.97
CA ALA A 9 5.00 -11.27 -10.90
C ALA A 9 3.55 -10.81 -11.17
N HIS A 10 2.60 -11.74 -11.22
CA HIS A 10 1.18 -11.41 -11.39
C HIS A 10 0.64 -10.66 -10.18
N LEU A 11 1.03 -11.11 -8.97
CA LEU A 11 0.64 -10.43 -7.74
C LEU A 11 1.20 -9.01 -7.69
N LYS A 12 2.47 -8.82 -8.09
CA LYS A 12 3.08 -7.49 -8.18
C LYS A 12 2.33 -6.58 -9.16
N GLY A 13 1.98 -7.08 -10.35
CA GLY A 13 1.21 -6.33 -11.34
C GLY A 13 -0.17 -5.92 -10.83
N ALA A 14 -0.92 -6.85 -10.24
CA ALA A 14 -2.23 -6.58 -9.67
C ALA A 14 -2.17 -5.57 -8.51
N LEU A 15 -1.15 -5.69 -7.65
CA LEU A 15 -0.92 -4.78 -6.54
C LEU A 15 -0.57 -3.36 -7.03
N GLY A 16 0.19 -3.24 -8.12
CA GLY A 16 0.46 -1.95 -8.74
C GLY A 16 -0.79 -1.27 -9.28
N ILE A 17 -1.68 -2.01 -9.93
CA ILE A 17 -2.97 -1.48 -10.40
C ILE A 17 -3.85 -1.04 -9.21
N ALA A 18 -3.94 -1.87 -8.17
CA ALA A 18 -4.69 -1.53 -6.95
C ALA A 18 -4.11 -0.29 -6.24
N ALA A 19 -2.79 -0.19 -6.15
CA ALA A 19 -2.11 0.98 -5.59
C ALA A 19 -2.40 2.24 -6.42
N MET A 20 -2.33 2.16 -7.75
CA MET A 20 -2.67 3.27 -8.64
C MET A 20 -4.12 3.74 -8.47
N ALA A 21 -5.06 2.82 -8.28
CA ALA A 21 -6.45 3.16 -8.00
C ALA A 21 -6.60 3.84 -6.63
N ALA A 22 -5.94 3.32 -5.59
CA ALA A 22 -6.06 3.83 -4.23
C ALA A 22 -5.41 5.20 -4.01
N ILE A 23 -4.33 5.53 -4.74
CA ILE A 23 -3.73 6.88 -4.69
C ILE A 23 -4.57 7.92 -5.44
N ARG A 24 -5.39 7.47 -6.40
CA ARG A 24 -6.33 8.33 -7.14
C ARG A 24 -7.63 8.56 -6.37
N ALA A 25 -7.99 7.68 -5.44
CA ALA A 25 -9.13 7.87 -4.55
C ALA A 25 -8.90 9.10 -3.64
N ASN A 26 -9.78 10.09 -3.75
CA ASN A 26 -9.68 11.34 -2.99
C ASN A 26 -10.01 11.13 -1.51
N GLY A 27 -9.17 11.68 -0.62
CA GLY A 27 -9.36 11.58 0.83
C GLY A 27 -8.89 10.24 1.44
N SER A 28 -8.28 9.37 0.65
CA SER A 28 -7.72 8.10 1.12
C SER A 28 -6.41 8.32 1.88
N PHE A 29 -6.19 7.55 2.95
CA PHE A 29 -4.89 7.47 3.65
C PHE A 29 -3.73 7.20 2.67
N PHE A 30 -3.96 6.37 1.65
CA PHE A 30 -2.96 6.05 0.64
C PHE A 30 -2.62 7.25 -0.25
N GLN A 31 -3.57 8.16 -0.49
CA GLN A 31 -3.35 9.37 -1.27
C GLN A 31 -2.41 10.34 -0.53
N ASP A 32 -2.68 10.64 0.75
CA ASP A 32 -1.81 11.52 1.55
C ASP A 32 -0.41 10.92 1.71
N ARG A 33 -0.34 9.63 2.02
CA ARG A 33 0.93 8.90 2.12
C ARG A 33 1.71 8.93 0.81
N TYR A 34 1.04 8.72 -0.32
CA TYR A 34 1.67 8.78 -1.65
C TYR A 34 2.23 10.17 -1.93
N ARG A 35 1.48 11.25 -1.69
CA ARG A 35 1.94 12.63 -1.91
C ARG A 35 3.21 12.94 -1.11
N ARG A 36 3.23 12.57 0.18
CA ARG A 36 4.42 12.76 1.04
C ARG A 36 5.64 11.99 0.55
N LEU A 37 5.45 10.75 0.09
CA LEU A 37 6.53 9.90 -0.42
C LEU A 37 7.02 10.34 -1.80
N ALA A 38 6.11 10.71 -2.70
CA ALA A 38 6.42 11.18 -4.05
C ALA A 38 7.28 12.44 -4.00
N ALA A 39 6.92 13.39 -3.11
CA ALA A 39 7.69 14.62 -2.90
C ALA A 39 9.13 14.36 -2.39
N ARG A 40 9.37 13.26 -1.67
CA ARG A 40 10.70 12.95 -1.07
C ARG A 40 11.55 11.98 -1.88
N ARG A 41 10.92 11.04 -2.62
CA ARG A 41 11.61 9.87 -3.21
C ARG A 41 11.30 9.65 -4.69
N GLY A 42 10.41 10.45 -5.28
CA GLY A 42 9.93 10.28 -6.65
C GLY A 42 8.80 9.26 -6.77
N ASN A 43 8.05 9.37 -7.87
CA ASN A 43 6.77 8.66 -8.07
C ASN A 43 6.90 7.13 -8.05
N SER A 44 7.94 6.58 -8.69
CA SER A 44 8.13 5.12 -8.77
C SER A 44 8.38 4.50 -7.39
N ARG A 45 9.25 5.11 -6.59
CA ARG A 45 9.54 4.66 -5.21
C ARG A 45 8.34 4.86 -4.28
N ALA A 46 7.56 5.93 -4.49
CA ALA A 46 6.34 6.16 -3.73
C ALA A 46 5.29 5.10 -4.02
N LEU A 47 5.10 4.72 -5.28
CA LEU A 47 4.14 3.70 -5.69
C LEU A 47 4.49 2.33 -5.09
N VAL A 48 5.75 1.91 -5.16
CA VAL A 48 6.22 0.66 -4.53
C VAL A 48 6.03 0.68 -3.01
N ALA A 49 6.17 1.84 -2.35
CA ALA A 49 5.92 1.95 -0.92
C ALA A 49 4.42 1.79 -0.57
N ILE A 50 3.51 2.25 -1.44
CA ILE A 50 2.07 2.04 -1.30
C ILE A 50 1.74 0.56 -1.53
N GLU A 51 2.26 -0.06 -2.59
CA GLU A 51 2.14 -1.49 -2.85
C GLU A 51 2.55 -2.31 -1.61
N HIS A 52 3.74 -2.03 -1.05
CA HIS A 52 4.23 -2.73 0.14
C HIS A 52 3.30 -2.55 1.37
N SER A 53 2.74 -1.36 1.55
CA SER A 53 1.81 -1.07 2.65
C SER A 53 0.50 -1.85 2.48
N MET A 54 -0.03 -1.90 1.25
CA MET A 54 -1.22 -2.69 0.91
C MET A 54 -0.98 -4.18 1.11
N LEU A 55 0.13 -4.73 0.60
CA LEU A 55 0.49 -6.14 0.77
C LEU A 55 0.58 -6.51 2.25
N THR A 56 1.20 -5.64 3.04
CA THR A 56 1.30 -5.82 4.48
C THR A 56 -0.09 -5.83 5.12
N ALA A 57 -0.96 -4.88 4.78
CA ALA A 57 -2.34 -4.85 5.27
C ALA A 57 -3.11 -6.14 4.87
N THR A 58 -3.04 -6.56 3.61
CA THR A 58 -3.69 -7.79 3.13
C THR A 58 -3.18 -9.03 3.87
N ARG A 59 -1.85 -9.16 4.07
CA ARG A 59 -1.29 -10.25 4.87
C ARG A 59 -1.86 -10.23 6.28
N HIS A 60 -1.94 -9.08 6.93
CA HIS A 60 -2.51 -8.97 8.27
C HIS A 60 -3.99 -9.37 8.30
N ILE A 61 -4.81 -8.88 7.36
CA ILE A 61 -6.23 -9.26 7.26
C ILE A 61 -6.39 -10.77 7.07
N LEU A 62 -5.60 -11.37 6.18
CA LEU A 62 -5.66 -12.81 5.90
C LEU A 62 -5.16 -13.66 7.08
N THR A 63 -4.12 -13.18 7.78
CA THR A 63 -3.48 -13.91 8.88
C THR A 63 -4.28 -13.80 10.18
N TYR A 64 -4.82 -12.62 10.47
CA TYR A 64 -5.50 -12.32 11.74
C TYR A 64 -7.03 -12.31 11.61
N ARG A 65 -7.60 -12.46 10.41
CA ARG A 65 -9.05 -12.44 10.12
C ARG A 65 -9.80 -11.25 10.75
N GLN A 66 -9.13 -10.11 10.93
CA GLN A 66 -9.75 -8.91 11.47
C GLN A 66 -10.05 -7.89 10.36
N PRO A 67 -11.25 -7.30 10.33
CA PRO A 67 -11.57 -6.22 9.41
C PRO A 67 -10.70 -4.99 9.70
N TYR A 68 -10.33 -4.26 8.64
CA TYR A 68 -9.55 -3.03 8.74
C TYR A 68 -10.31 -1.99 9.57
N HIS A 69 -9.76 -1.62 10.73
CA HIS A 69 -10.27 -0.53 11.54
C HIS A 69 -9.58 0.77 11.14
N GLU A 70 -10.32 1.64 10.46
CA GLU A 70 -9.91 3.02 10.22
C GLU A 70 -9.83 3.77 11.55
N HIS A 71 -8.60 4.05 12.01
CA HIS A 71 -8.37 4.85 13.21
C HIS A 71 -8.56 6.34 12.88
N ARG A 72 -9.79 6.75 12.62
CA ARG A 72 -10.18 8.17 12.64
C ARG A 72 -10.35 8.57 14.12
N PRO A 73 -9.62 9.57 14.64
CA PRO A 73 -9.90 10.06 15.99
C PRO A 73 -11.29 10.70 15.97
N ALA A 74 -12.17 10.21 16.83
CA ALA A 74 -13.45 10.85 17.10
C ALA A 74 -13.16 12.22 17.72
N ALA A 75 -13.70 13.27 17.09
CA ALA A 75 -13.78 14.58 17.70
C ALA A 75 -14.65 14.47 18.96
N ALA A 76 -14.08 14.87 20.09
CA ALA A 76 -14.77 15.31 21.29
C ALA A 76 -13.89 16.40 21.92
#